data_AF-A0A8J6A600-F1
#
_entry.id   AF-A0A8J6A600-F1
#
_cell.length_a   1.000
_cell.length_b   1.000
_cell.length_c   1.000
_cell.angle_alpha   90.00
_cell.angle_beta   90.00
_cell.angle_gamma   90.00
#
_symmetry.space_group_name_H-M   'P 1'
#
loop_
_entity.id
_entity.type
_entity.pdbx_description
1 polymer ?
#
loop_
_entity_poly.entity_id
_entity_poly.type
_entity_poly.pdbx_seq_one_letter_code
_entity_poly.pdbx_strand_id
1 'polypeptide(L)'
;PSQSGWVHRLKQPPRCPSCSHDGRCCTLPISTIPRRMRSTAALGRSRPLLVAPRDASLTCPVSVQGPRGCLLRSLAHWSPQLRPPTQMPPAALALVMEGSQVLPAFLLCSTLLVIKMYVVAIITGQVRLRKKAFANPEDALRHGGLQYCRSDPYVERCLRAHRNDMETIYPFLFLGLVYSFLGPNLFIARMHFLVFFLGRMVHTAAYLGKLPAPTRSLAYTLAQLPCASMALQIIWEAARHL
;
A
#
# COMPACT_ATOMS: atom_id res chain seq x y z
N PRO A 1 -4.28 3.83 -58.94
CA PRO A 1 -4.26 5.27 -59.32
C PRO A 1 -4.61 6.14 -58.10
N SER A 2 -3.61 6.64 -57.38
CA SER A 2 -3.10 8.03 -57.51
C SER A 2 -4.16 9.08 -57.13
N GLN A 3 -3.93 9.96 -56.16
CA GLN A 3 -2.79 10.90 -56.17
C GLN A 3 -1.98 10.97 -54.86
N SER A 4 -0.73 11.39 -55.01
CA SER A 4 0.24 11.72 -53.94
C SER A 4 0.66 13.19 -54.08
N GLY A 5 1.02 13.85 -52.97
CA GLY A 5 1.38 15.28 -53.00
C GLY A 5 1.89 15.86 -51.67
N TRP A 6 3.18 15.67 -51.39
CA TRP A 6 4.13 16.50 -50.60
C TRP A 6 3.59 17.46 -49.49
N VAL A 7 3.87 17.31 -48.17
CA VAL A 7 5.18 17.39 -47.44
C VAL A 7 5.78 18.81 -47.52
N HIS A 8 5.86 19.67 -46.49
CA HIS A 8 6.54 19.50 -45.18
C HIS A 8 6.35 20.70 -44.20
N ARG A 9 6.28 20.42 -42.88
CA ARG A 9 6.99 21.09 -41.75
C ARG A 9 6.78 22.61 -41.44
N LEU A 10 6.21 22.90 -40.25
CA LEU A 10 6.67 23.98 -39.35
C LEU A 10 6.51 23.58 -37.85
N LYS A 11 7.15 24.32 -36.94
CA LYS A 11 7.48 23.94 -35.54
C LYS A 11 6.83 24.88 -34.50
N GLN A 12 6.71 24.40 -33.25
CA GLN A 12 6.57 25.12 -31.95
C GLN A 12 5.18 25.22 -31.26
N PRO A 13 5.10 24.83 -29.97
CA PRO A 13 4.15 25.32 -28.94
C PRO A 13 4.90 26.05 -27.77
N PRO A 14 4.22 26.56 -26.73
CA PRO A 14 2.94 27.29 -26.67
C PRO A 14 3.13 28.75 -26.15
N ARG A 15 2.09 29.60 -26.14
CA ARG A 15 2.12 30.93 -25.50
C ARG A 15 1.48 30.91 -24.10
N CYS A 16 2.07 31.65 -23.15
CA CYS A 16 1.48 31.91 -21.83
C CYS A 16 0.37 32.99 -21.89
N PRO A 17 -0.57 33.00 -20.91
CA PRO A 17 -1.70 33.94 -20.89
C PRO A 17 -1.37 35.30 -20.25
N SER A 18 -2.34 36.21 -20.33
CA SER A 18 -2.43 37.53 -19.66
C SER A 18 -1.51 38.67 -20.14
N CYS A 19 -2.03 39.44 -21.09
CA CYS A 19 -1.87 40.89 -21.17
C CYS A 19 -3.19 41.48 -21.70
N SER A 20 -3.72 42.51 -21.05
CA SER A 20 -4.95 43.21 -21.46
C SER A 20 -4.64 44.34 -22.45
N HIS A 21 -5.67 44.86 -23.11
CA HIS A 21 -5.58 46.02 -24.00
C HIS A 21 -5.07 47.30 -23.27
N ASP A 22 -4.59 48.24 -24.09
CA ASP A 22 -4.15 49.60 -23.77
C ASP A 22 -2.81 49.74 -23.04
N GLY A 23 -1.73 49.64 -23.83
CA GLY A 23 -0.36 49.85 -23.37
C GLY A 23 -0.04 51.33 -23.06
N ARG A 24 0.01 51.67 -21.77
CA ARG A 24 0.75 52.83 -21.25
C ARG A 24 1.60 52.44 -20.04
N CYS A 25 2.85 52.90 -20.02
CA CYS A 25 3.78 52.65 -18.92
C CYS A 25 3.34 53.34 -17.63
N CYS A 26 3.56 52.68 -16.48
CA CYS A 26 3.62 53.32 -15.18
C CYS A 26 5.04 53.16 -14.61
N THR A 27 5.69 54.27 -14.32
CA THR A 27 7.05 54.35 -13.78
C THR A 27 7.05 54.60 -12.28
N LEU A 28 7.82 53.77 -11.54
CA LEU A 28 8.49 54.13 -10.27
C LEU A 28 7.54 54.39 -9.05
N PRO A 29 8.01 54.49 -7.77
CA PRO A 29 9.36 54.91 -7.34
C PRO A 29 10.01 54.11 -6.18
N ILE A 30 10.94 54.78 -5.49
CA ILE A 30 12.14 54.28 -4.81
C ILE A 30 12.07 54.50 -3.27
N SER A 31 12.87 53.73 -2.53
CA SER A 31 13.40 53.96 -1.16
C SER A 31 12.53 53.72 0.09
N THR A 32 12.99 52.79 0.93
CA THR A 32 13.56 53.14 2.25
C THR A 32 14.54 52.06 2.76
N ILE A 33 15.65 52.50 3.37
CA ILE A 33 16.81 51.74 3.89
C ILE A 33 17.21 52.49 5.18
N PRO A 34 17.49 51.85 6.36
CA PRO A 34 18.85 51.33 6.63
C PRO A 34 19.04 50.17 7.64
N ARG A 35 20.31 49.73 7.74
CA ARG A 35 20.86 48.66 8.60
C ARG A 35 21.06 49.04 10.08
N ARG A 36 20.88 48.07 11.00
CA ARG A 36 21.65 47.86 12.27
C ARG A 36 21.29 46.48 12.86
N MET A 37 22.14 45.49 13.21
CA MET A 37 23.60 45.23 13.21
C MET A 37 24.38 45.44 14.54
N ARG A 38 24.78 44.30 15.18
CA ARG A 38 25.71 44.11 16.34
C ARG A 38 25.22 44.64 17.71
N SER A 39 25.64 44.14 18.89
CA SER A 39 26.39 42.93 19.36
C SER A 39 26.38 42.91 20.92
N THR A 40 26.93 41.86 21.57
CA THR A 40 27.30 41.61 23.02
C THR A 40 26.42 40.60 23.77
N ALA A 41 26.91 39.70 24.63
CA ALA A 41 28.26 39.17 24.95
C ALA A 41 28.06 37.83 25.74
N ALA A 42 28.71 36.71 25.42
CA ALA A 42 30.04 36.22 25.85
C ALA A 42 30.13 35.55 27.24
N LEU A 43 30.40 34.22 27.25
CA LEU A 43 31.17 33.37 28.20
C LEU A 43 30.93 31.90 27.77
N GLY A 44 31.86 30.95 27.68
CA GLY A 44 33.33 30.92 27.73
C GLY A 44 33.84 29.46 27.57
N ARG A 45 35.04 29.27 26.98
CA ARG A 45 36.05 28.15 27.09
C ARG A 45 35.65 26.80 27.77
N SER A 46 36.11 25.60 27.36
CA SER A 46 37.16 25.14 26.42
C SER A 46 37.00 23.63 26.11
N ARG A 47 37.63 23.12 25.03
CA ARG A 47 37.93 21.67 24.85
C ARG A 47 39.15 21.24 25.69
N PRO A 48 39.34 19.92 25.89
CA PRO A 48 40.57 19.33 25.34
C PRO A 48 40.39 17.97 24.63
N LEU A 49 41.38 17.63 23.79
CA LEU A 49 41.66 16.28 23.30
C LEU A 49 42.46 15.49 24.36
N LEU A 50 42.30 14.17 24.40
CA LEU A 50 43.29 13.17 24.85
C LEU A 50 42.90 11.86 24.13
N VAL A 51 43.60 11.37 23.10
CA VAL A 51 44.96 10.79 23.07
C VAL A 51 45.08 9.59 24.02
N ALA A 52 45.22 8.41 23.43
CA ALA A 52 45.47 7.15 24.13
C ALA A 52 46.99 6.84 24.18
N PRO A 53 47.47 6.15 25.23
CA PRO A 53 48.73 5.43 25.21
C PRO A 53 48.53 3.91 25.09
N ARG A 54 49.53 3.25 24.50
CA ARG A 54 49.73 1.79 24.52
C ARG A 54 50.71 1.39 25.64
N ASP A 55 50.82 0.07 25.82
CA ASP A 55 51.94 -0.67 26.41
C ASP A 55 52.14 -0.65 27.93
N ALA A 56 51.88 -1.81 28.55
CA ALA A 56 52.59 -2.31 29.73
C ALA A 56 52.44 -3.84 29.82
N SER A 57 53.42 -4.58 29.28
CA SER A 57 53.55 -6.03 29.42
C SER A 57 54.27 -6.40 30.71
N LEU A 58 53.71 -7.28 31.55
CA LEU A 58 54.39 -7.89 32.70
C LEU A 58 54.07 -9.40 32.86
N THR A 59 54.92 -10.20 32.22
CA THR A 59 55.49 -11.49 32.65
C THR A 59 54.85 -12.32 33.78
N CYS A 60 54.48 -13.58 33.42
CA CYS A 60 54.85 -14.85 34.09
C CYS A 60 54.36 -15.16 35.55
N PRO A 61 54.36 -16.45 36.01
CA PRO A 61 54.97 -17.63 35.40
C PRO A 61 54.06 -18.86 35.16
N VAL A 62 54.61 -19.79 34.38
CA VAL A 62 54.22 -21.21 34.28
C VAL A 62 54.83 -21.99 35.45
N SER A 63 54.15 -22.98 36.04
CA SER A 63 54.63 -24.38 36.15
C SER A 63 53.79 -25.31 37.07
N VAL A 64 53.98 -26.61 36.85
CA VAL A 64 53.72 -27.82 37.67
C VAL A 64 52.33 -28.47 37.62
N GLN A 65 52.36 -29.78 37.32
CA GLN A 65 51.24 -30.71 37.20
C GLN A 65 50.84 -31.35 38.55
N GLY A 66 49.57 -31.77 38.68
CA GLY A 66 49.09 -32.62 39.78
C GLY A 66 47.66 -33.12 39.51
N PRO A 67 47.30 -34.42 39.69
CA PRO A 67 46.10 -34.99 39.06
C PRO A 67 44.94 -35.33 40.02
N ARG A 68 43.79 -35.68 39.39
CA ARG A 68 42.56 -36.32 39.92
C ARG A 68 41.51 -35.37 40.50
N GLY A 69 40.27 -35.47 40.02
CA GLY A 69 39.12 -34.79 40.64
C GLY A 69 37.99 -34.45 39.68
N CYS A 70 37.16 -35.45 39.37
CA CYS A 70 35.88 -35.33 38.68
C CYS A 70 35.00 -34.15 39.16
N LEU A 71 34.47 -33.35 38.23
CA LEU A 71 33.04 -32.97 38.16
C LEU A 71 32.78 -32.00 36.99
N LEU A 72 32.13 -32.47 35.91
CA LEU A 72 31.52 -31.57 34.93
C LEU A 72 30.44 -30.73 35.63
N ARG A 73 30.58 -29.40 35.63
CA ARG A 73 29.51 -28.50 36.06
C ARG A 73 29.34 -27.31 35.11
N SER A 74 28.10 -27.14 34.66
CA SER A 74 27.55 -25.89 34.15
C SER A 74 28.04 -25.36 32.78
N LEU A 75 27.60 -26.02 31.70
CA LEU A 75 27.35 -25.37 30.40
C LEU A 75 25.94 -25.71 29.88
N ALA A 76 24.93 -25.39 30.69
CA ALA A 76 23.53 -25.42 30.29
C ALA A 76 22.72 -24.39 31.09
N HIS A 77 22.14 -23.38 30.41
CA HIS A 77 20.90 -22.66 30.78
C HIS A 77 20.69 -21.32 30.01
N TRP A 78 21.24 -21.13 28.80
CA TRP A 78 20.83 -20.03 27.92
C TRP A 78 20.52 -20.52 26.50
N SER A 79 19.43 -21.29 26.40
CA SER A 79 18.73 -21.53 25.14
C SER A 79 17.60 -20.50 25.03
N PRO A 80 17.60 -19.59 24.04
CA PRO A 80 16.44 -18.76 23.79
C PRO A 80 15.30 -19.68 23.33
N GLN A 81 14.24 -19.81 24.13
CA GLN A 81 13.05 -20.51 23.66
C GLN A 81 12.42 -19.71 22.51
N LEU A 82 12.65 -20.17 21.28
CA LEU A 82 11.74 -19.88 20.19
C LEU A 82 10.39 -20.47 20.59
N ARG A 83 9.47 -19.62 21.04
CA ARG A 83 8.06 -20.02 21.13
C ARG A 83 7.65 -20.50 19.73
N PRO A 84 7.10 -21.71 19.57
CA PRO A 84 6.49 -22.07 18.29
C PRO A 84 5.42 -21.02 17.96
N PRO A 85 5.19 -20.72 16.66
CA PRO A 85 4.13 -19.79 16.28
C PRO A 85 2.83 -20.26 16.92
N THR A 86 2.18 -19.38 17.68
CA THR A 86 0.92 -19.68 18.38
C THR A 86 -0.08 -20.21 17.35
N GLN A 87 -0.30 -21.52 17.37
CA GLN A 87 -1.41 -22.14 16.67
C GLN A 87 -2.66 -21.45 17.21
N MET A 88 -3.41 -20.79 16.33
CA MET A 88 -4.74 -20.29 16.71
C MET A 88 -5.54 -21.51 17.21
N PRO A 89 -6.07 -21.48 18.44
CA PRO A 89 -6.72 -22.65 18.99
C PRO A 89 -7.89 -23.04 18.07
N PRO A 90 -7.96 -24.31 17.59
CA PRO A 90 -8.99 -24.71 16.62
C PRO A 90 -10.41 -24.44 17.16
N ALA A 91 -10.59 -24.46 18.49
CA ALA A 91 -11.80 -24.09 19.19
C ALA A 91 -12.28 -22.65 18.91
N ALA A 92 -11.40 -21.67 18.74
CA ALA A 92 -11.80 -20.29 18.47
C ALA A 92 -12.33 -20.11 17.04
N LEU A 93 -11.76 -20.82 16.08
CA LEU A 93 -12.30 -20.88 14.72
C LEU A 93 -13.63 -21.66 14.70
N ALA A 94 -13.68 -22.81 15.39
CA ALA A 94 -14.88 -23.64 15.49
C ALA A 94 -16.07 -22.88 16.10
N LEU A 95 -15.89 -22.19 17.23
CA LEU A 95 -16.95 -21.40 17.88
C LEU A 95 -17.55 -20.32 16.97
N VAL A 96 -16.72 -19.65 16.16
CA VAL A 96 -17.21 -18.67 15.16
C VAL A 96 -17.95 -19.36 14.01
N MET A 97 -17.59 -20.60 13.66
CA MET A 97 -18.22 -21.37 12.58
C MET A 97 -19.49 -22.12 13.01
N GLU A 98 -19.66 -22.44 14.30
CA GLU A 98 -20.82 -23.15 14.84
C GLU A 98 -22.08 -22.27 14.92
N GLY A 99 -21.92 -20.96 15.20
CA GLY A 99 -23.06 -20.05 15.41
C GLY A 99 -23.85 -19.67 14.15
N SER A 100 -23.29 -19.78 12.95
CA SER A 100 -24.03 -19.55 11.70
C SER A 100 -23.39 -20.24 10.49
N GLN A 101 -24.16 -21.06 9.78
CA GLN A 101 -23.72 -21.77 8.56
C GLN A 101 -23.31 -20.83 7.39
N VAL A 102 -23.70 -19.55 7.49
CA VAL A 102 -23.47 -18.50 6.49
C VAL A 102 -22.09 -17.85 6.63
N LEU A 103 -21.65 -17.59 7.87
CA LEU A 103 -20.41 -16.87 8.16
C LEU A 103 -19.14 -17.56 7.59
N PRO A 104 -18.98 -18.90 7.61
CA PRO A 104 -17.89 -19.59 6.90
C PRO A 104 -17.80 -19.24 5.41
N ALA A 105 -18.94 -19.19 4.71
CA ALA A 105 -18.98 -18.86 3.28
C ALA A 105 -18.63 -17.39 3.03
N PHE A 106 -19.10 -16.48 3.90
CA PHE A 106 -18.70 -15.08 3.87
C PHE A 106 -17.18 -14.93 4.07
N LEU A 107 -16.63 -15.51 5.14
CA LEU A 107 -15.21 -15.41 5.51
C LEU A 107 -14.28 -15.97 4.42
N LEU A 108 -14.66 -17.07 3.77
CA LEU A 108 -13.92 -17.60 2.63
C LEU A 108 -13.90 -16.63 1.45
N CYS A 109 -15.07 -16.15 1.02
CA CYS A 109 -15.18 -15.25 -0.13
C CYS A 109 -14.48 -13.91 0.13
N SER A 110 -14.66 -13.33 1.32
CA SER A 110 -14.06 -12.06 1.73
C SER A 110 -12.53 -12.15 1.83
N THR A 111 -11.99 -13.22 2.42
CA THR A 111 -10.54 -13.43 2.50
C THR A 111 -9.91 -13.58 1.11
N LEU A 112 -10.54 -14.33 0.21
CA LEU A 112 -10.08 -14.46 -1.17
C LEU A 112 -10.10 -13.12 -1.93
N LEU A 113 -11.08 -12.25 -1.66
CA LEU A 113 -11.15 -10.90 -2.23
C LEU A 113 -10.04 -9.98 -1.71
N VAL A 114 -9.71 -10.06 -0.42
CA VAL A 114 -8.58 -9.32 0.16
C VAL A 114 -7.25 -9.81 -0.41
N ILE A 115 -7.06 -11.13 -0.53
CA ILE A 115 -5.88 -11.72 -1.20
C ILE A 115 -5.78 -11.22 -2.65
N LYS A 116 -6.89 -11.16 -3.40
CA LYS A 116 -6.95 -10.61 -4.75
C LYS A 116 -6.49 -9.13 -4.79
N MET A 117 -6.86 -8.31 -3.81
CA MET A 117 -6.37 -6.92 -3.73
C MET A 117 -4.85 -6.85 -3.52
N TYR A 118 -4.29 -7.70 -2.66
CA TYR A 118 -2.83 -7.81 -2.51
C TYR A 118 -2.15 -8.27 -3.81
N VAL A 119 -2.74 -9.20 -4.57
CA VAL A 119 -2.24 -9.58 -5.90
C VAL A 119 -2.22 -8.38 -6.87
N VAL A 120 -3.27 -7.55 -6.88
CA VAL A 120 -3.29 -6.32 -7.69
C VAL A 120 -2.23 -5.31 -7.23
N ALA A 121 -1.97 -5.20 -5.92
CA ALA A 121 -0.88 -4.36 -5.38
C ALA A 121 0.49 -4.85 -5.86
N ILE A 122 0.77 -6.15 -5.76
CA ILE A 122 2.01 -6.79 -6.24
C ILE A 122 2.17 -6.57 -7.75
N ILE A 123 1.13 -6.81 -8.54
CA ILE A 123 1.14 -6.54 -9.99
C ILE A 123 1.49 -5.08 -10.27
N THR A 124 0.91 -4.13 -9.52
CA THR A 124 1.20 -2.70 -9.67
C THR A 124 2.68 -2.40 -9.44
N GLY A 125 3.29 -2.92 -8.36
CA GLY A 125 4.72 -2.77 -8.08
C GLY A 125 5.61 -3.38 -9.17
N GLN A 126 5.29 -4.60 -9.62
CA GLN A 126 6.02 -5.27 -10.70
C GLN A 126 5.93 -4.52 -12.03
N VAL A 127 4.78 -3.91 -12.35
CA VAL A 127 4.62 -3.05 -13.54
C VAL A 127 5.49 -1.79 -13.42
N ARG A 128 5.52 -1.11 -12.26
CA ARG A 128 6.37 0.08 -12.04
C ARG A 128 7.84 -0.22 -12.29
N LEU A 129 8.34 -1.35 -11.77
CA LEU A 129 9.71 -1.83 -11.99
C LEU A 129 9.97 -2.14 -13.48
N ARG A 130 9.10 -2.94 -14.12
CA ARG A 130 9.25 -3.33 -15.54
C ARG A 130 9.14 -2.16 -16.52
N LYS A 131 8.36 -1.13 -16.21
CA LYS A 131 8.16 0.06 -17.05
C LYS A 131 9.08 1.23 -16.70
N LYS A 132 9.81 1.14 -15.59
CA LYS A 132 10.54 2.26 -14.95
C LYS A 132 9.65 3.52 -14.89
N ALA A 133 8.58 3.39 -14.13
CA ALA A 133 7.53 4.40 -13.96
C ALA A 133 7.16 4.51 -12.48
N PHE A 134 7.98 5.27 -11.75
CA PHE A 134 7.87 5.48 -10.32
C PHE A 134 7.07 6.76 -10.03
N ALA A 135 6.36 6.77 -8.90
CA ALA A 135 5.60 7.95 -8.48
C ALA A 135 6.49 8.99 -7.78
N ASN A 136 7.54 8.52 -7.11
CA ASN A 136 8.39 9.35 -6.27
C ASN A 136 9.81 9.50 -6.87
N PRO A 137 10.50 10.62 -6.64
CA PRO A 137 11.83 10.87 -7.19
C PRO A 137 12.92 9.97 -6.60
N GLU A 138 12.82 9.58 -5.33
CA GLU A 138 13.79 8.70 -4.65
C GLU A 138 13.80 7.28 -5.23
N ASP A 139 12.62 6.72 -5.52
CA ASP A 139 12.47 5.44 -6.23
C ASP A 139 13.09 5.52 -7.63
N ALA A 140 12.82 6.61 -8.34
CA ALA A 140 13.34 6.83 -9.68
C ALA A 140 14.88 6.91 -9.69
N LEU A 141 15.47 7.65 -8.74
CA LEU A 141 16.91 7.71 -8.53
C LEU A 141 17.49 6.32 -8.21
N ARG A 142 16.86 5.57 -7.31
CA ARG A 142 17.28 4.21 -6.94
C ARG A 142 17.28 3.22 -8.12
N HIS A 143 16.42 3.45 -9.11
CA HIS A 143 16.24 2.57 -10.28
C HIS A 143 16.74 3.15 -11.63
N GLY A 144 17.51 4.24 -11.59
CA GLY A 144 18.36 4.69 -12.70
C GLY A 144 18.22 6.17 -13.14
N GLY A 145 17.49 7.00 -12.40
CA GLY A 145 17.46 8.46 -12.58
C GLY A 145 16.07 9.09 -12.56
N LEU A 146 16.02 10.41 -12.33
CA LEU A 146 14.79 11.20 -12.18
C LEU A 146 13.85 11.13 -13.40
N GLN A 147 14.35 10.84 -14.59
CA GLN A 147 13.54 10.63 -15.80
C GLN A 147 12.54 9.45 -15.69
N TYR A 148 12.71 8.57 -14.69
CA TYR A 148 11.77 7.49 -14.38
C TYR A 148 10.71 7.86 -13.33
N CYS A 149 10.75 9.08 -12.78
CA CYS A 149 9.69 9.68 -11.96
C CYS A 149 8.59 10.20 -12.90
N ARG A 150 7.72 9.30 -13.34
CA ARG A 150 6.73 9.55 -14.41
C ARG A 150 5.52 8.63 -14.30
N SER A 151 4.38 9.07 -14.83
CA SER A 151 3.22 8.21 -15.02
C SER A 151 3.43 7.22 -16.18
N ASP A 152 2.73 6.08 -16.11
CA ASP A 152 2.59 5.11 -17.20
C ASP A 152 1.10 4.70 -17.28
N PRO A 153 0.49 4.67 -18.48
CA PRO A 153 -0.94 4.38 -18.63
C PRO A 153 -1.38 2.99 -18.13
N TYR A 154 -0.46 2.03 -18.03
CA TYR A 154 -0.72 0.70 -17.48
C TYR A 154 -0.56 0.68 -15.95
N VAL A 155 0.41 1.39 -15.38
CA VAL A 155 0.49 1.65 -13.92
C VAL A 155 -0.80 2.30 -13.43
N GLU A 156 -1.26 3.36 -14.08
CA GLU A 156 -2.53 4.01 -13.73
C GLU A 156 -3.74 3.08 -13.88
N ARG A 157 -3.72 2.16 -14.86
CA ARG A 157 -4.77 1.15 -15.03
C ARG A 157 -4.81 0.18 -13.85
N CYS A 158 -3.66 -0.26 -13.35
CA CYS A 158 -3.58 -1.07 -12.13
C CYS A 158 -4.09 -0.29 -10.91
N LEU A 159 -3.71 0.99 -10.77
CA LEU A 159 -4.20 1.86 -9.69
C LEU A 159 -5.72 2.07 -9.75
N ARG A 160 -6.31 2.29 -10.94
CA ARG A 160 -7.76 2.41 -11.11
C ARG A 160 -8.50 1.09 -10.83
N ALA A 161 -7.91 -0.06 -11.15
CA ALA A 161 -8.46 -1.37 -10.79
C ALA A 161 -8.48 -1.56 -9.27
N HIS A 162 -7.36 -1.28 -8.60
CA HIS A 162 -7.25 -1.36 -7.13
C HIS A 162 -8.16 -0.36 -6.43
N ARG A 163 -8.28 0.88 -6.94
CA ARG A 163 -9.22 1.86 -6.41
C ARG A 163 -10.67 1.39 -6.49
N ASN A 164 -11.09 0.83 -7.63
CA ASN A 164 -12.44 0.29 -7.74
C ASN A 164 -12.66 -0.94 -6.85
N ASP A 165 -11.62 -1.72 -6.55
CA ASP A 165 -11.67 -2.76 -5.53
C ASP A 165 -11.93 -2.17 -4.14
N MET A 166 -11.22 -1.11 -3.73
CA MET A 166 -11.48 -0.41 -2.46
C MET A 166 -12.93 0.11 -2.39
N GLU A 167 -13.41 0.74 -3.47
CA GLU A 167 -14.76 1.31 -3.59
C GLU A 167 -15.90 0.28 -3.55
N THR A 168 -15.62 -1.02 -3.68
CA THR A 168 -16.66 -2.08 -3.75
C THR A 168 -16.47 -3.22 -2.75
N ILE A 169 -15.23 -3.68 -2.56
CA ILE A 169 -14.92 -4.77 -1.64
C ILE A 169 -15.05 -4.27 -0.20
N TYR A 170 -14.61 -3.06 0.16
CA TYR A 170 -14.74 -2.58 1.54
C TYR A 170 -16.22 -2.45 1.99
N PRO A 171 -17.15 -1.87 1.19
CA PRO A 171 -18.58 -1.96 1.50
C PRO A 171 -19.10 -3.40 1.59
N PHE A 172 -18.67 -4.31 0.72
CA PHE A 172 -19.06 -5.73 0.79
C PHE A 172 -18.56 -6.42 2.08
N LEU A 173 -17.36 -6.11 2.56
CA LEU A 173 -16.83 -6.64 3.82
C LEU A 173 -17.72 -6.25 5.01
N PHE A 174 -18.21 -5.00 5.03
CA PHE A 174 -19.15 -4.55 6.05
C PHE A 174 -20.53 -5.18 5.88
N LEU A 175 -21.14 -5.03 4.70
CA LEU A 175 -22.51 -5.49 4.42
C LEU A 175 -22.64 -7.01 4.57
N GLY A 176 -21.70 -7.79 4.02
CA GLY A 176 -21.73 -9.25 4.09
C GLY A 176 -21.50 -9.79 5.51
N LEU A 177 -20.74 -9.08 6.35
CA LEU A 177 -20.58 -9.43 7.75
C LEU A 177 -21.89 -9.22 8.53
N VAL A 178 -22.49 -8.02 8.44
CA VAL A 178 -23.77 -7.72 9.10
C VAL A 178 -24.88 -8.64 8.59
N TYR A 179 -24.94 -8.87 7.27
CA TYR A 179 -25.90 -9.77 6.64
C TYR A 179 -25.76 -11.22 7.12
N SER A 180 -24.55 -11.68 7.46
CA SER A 180 -24.35 -13.04 8.00
C SER A 180 -25.01 -13.24 9.37
N PHE A 181 -25.24 -12.17 10.14
CA PHE A 181 -25.91 -12.23 11.45
C PHE A 181 -27.43 -12.02 11.40
N LEU A 182 -27.99 -11.64 10.24
CA LEU A 182 -29.45 -11.45 10.06
C LEU A 182 -30.24 -12.76 9.90
N GLY A 183 -29.62 -13.91 10.13
CA GLY A 183 -30.23 -15.23 9.93
C GLY A 183 -30.74 -15.52 8.50
N PRO A 184 -30.08 -15.06 7.41
CA PRO A 184 -30.60 -15.26 6.06
C PRO A 184 -30.58 -16.73 5.63
N ASN A 185 -31.41 -17.07 4.65
CA ASN A 185 -31.37 -18.40 4.03
C ASN A 185 -29.98 -18.70 3.47
N LEU A 186 -29.41 -19.84 3.89
CA LEU A 186 -28.05 -20.28 3.56
C LEU A 186 -27.76 -20.33 2.06
N PHE A 187 -28.71 -20.81 1.25
CA PHE A 187 -28.55 -20.87 -0.21
C PHE A 187 -28.48 -19.46 -0.81
N ILE A 188 -29.41 -18.58 -0.41
CA ILE A 188 -29.47 -17.20 -0.87
C ILE A 188 -28.20 -16.44 -0.50
N ALA A 189 -27.70 -16.60 0.74
CA ALA A 189 -26.48 -15.94 1.19
C ALA A 189 -25.23 -16.43 0.44
N ARG A 190 -25.10 -17.75 0.23
CA ARG A 190 -24.03 -18.31 -0.62
C ARG A 190 -24.06 -17.73 -2.04
N MET A 191 -25.24 -17.60 -2.65
CA MET A 191 -25.40 -16.98 -3.96
C MET A 191 -24.98 -15.50 -3.97
N HIS A 192 -25.32 -14.72 -2.95
CA HIS A 192 -24.89 -13.32 -2.84
C HIS A 192 -23.37 -13.19 -2.81
N PHE A 193 -22.69 -13.99 -1.96
CA PHE A 193 -21.23 -13.95 -1.84
C PHE A 193 -20.53 -14.46 -3.10
N LEU A 194 -21.06 -15.52 -3.73
CA LEU A 194 -20.50 -16.12 -4.94
C LEU A 194 -20.65 -15.21 -6.17
N VAL A 195 -21.82 -14.57 -6.36
CA VAL A 195 -22.04 -13.60 -7.44
C VAL A 195 -21.13 -12.39 -7.26
N PHE A 196 -21.00 -11.86 -6.04
CA PHE A 196 -20.05 -10.79 -5.76
C PHE A 196 -18.61 -11.22 -6.06
N PHE A 197 -18.18 -12.36 -5.53
CA PHE A 197 -16.83 -12.89 -5.72
C PHE A 197 -16.46 -13.04 -7.20
N LEU A 198 -17.28 -13.78 -7.97
CA LEU A 198 -17.04 -14.00 -9.39
C LEU A 198 -17.10 -12.69 -10.19
N GLY A 199 -18.07 -11.81 -9.90
CA GLY A 199 -18.16 -10.49 -10.52
C GLY A 199 -16.89 -9.65 -10.31
N ARG A 200 -16.33 -9.63 -9.09
CA ARG A 200 -15.06 -8.94 -8.78
C ARG A 200 -13.85 -9.61 -9.44
N MET A 201 -13.81 -10.94 -9.54
CA MET A 201 -12.74 -11.65 -10.26
C MET A 201 -12.76 -11.30 -11.77
N VAL A 202 -13.92 -11.41 -12.42
CA VAL A 202 -14.10 -11.05 -13.84
C VAL A 202 -13.83 -9.56 -14.07
N HIS A 203 -14.30 -8.67 -13.19
CA HIS A 203 -14.02 -7.24 -13.28
C HIS A 203 -12.50 -6.97 -13.27
N THR A 204 -11.75 -7.59 -12.36
CA THR A 204 -10.30 -7.43 -12.24
C THR A 204 -9.57 -7.95 -13.48
N ALA A 205 -9.94 -9.15 -13.96
CA ALA A 205 -9.39 -9.74 -15.17
C ALA A 205 -9.66 -8.87 -16.41
N ALA A 206 -10.88 -8.37 -16.57
CA ALA A 206 -11.25 -7.45 -17.65
C ALA A 206 -10.48 -6.13 -17.60
N TYR A 207 -10.25 -5.58 -16.40
CA TYR A 207 -9.54 -4.32 -16.22
C TYR A 207 -8.06 -4.42 -16.63
N LEU A 208 -7.37 -5.44 -16.12
CA LEU A 208 -5.93 -5.66 -16.33
C LEU A 208 -5.63 -6.27 -17.71
N GLY A 209 -6.47 -7.19 -18.18
CA GLY A 209 -6.39 -7.83 -19.50
C GLY A 209 -6.86 -6.96 -20.66
N LYS A 210 -7.37 -5.74 -20.39
CA LYS A 210 -7.89 -4.79 -21.40
C LYS A 210 -9.00 -5.39 -22.28
N LEU A 211 -9.88 -6.21 -21.71
CA LEU A 211 -11.01 -6.78 -22.44
C LEU A 211 -11.94 -5.67 -22.99
N PRO A 212 -12.60 -5.89 -24.14
CA PRO A 212 -13.47 -4.90 -24.75
C PRO A 212 -14.65 -4.54 -23.84
N ALA A 213 -15.24 -3.37 -24.08
CA ALA A 213 -16.55 -3.03 -23.52
C ALA A 213 -17.62 -3.96 -24.13
N PRO A 214 -18.67 -4.34 -23.38
CA PRO A 214 -19.06 -3.85 -22.06
C PRO A 214 -18.56 -4.69 -20.87
N THR A 215 -17.73 -5.73 -21.08
CA THR A 215 -17.43 -6.80 -20.10
C THR A 215 -17.09 -6.29 -18.68
N ARG A 216 -16.22 -5.27 -18.57
CA ARG A 216 -15.88 -4.66 -17.28
C ARG A 216 -17.09 -4.03 -16.59
N SER A 217 -17.87 -3.22 -17.30
CA SER A 217 -19.03 -2.50 -16.74
C SER A 217 -20.15 -3.47 -16.35
N LEU A 218 -20.35 -4.53 -17.13
CA LEU A 218 -21.31 -5.59 -16.81
C LEU A 218 -20.89 -6.35 -15.55
N ALA A 219 -19.62 -6.77 -15.45
CA ALA A 219 -19.10 -7.46 -14.27
C ALA A 219 -19.16 -6.60 -13.00
N TYR A 220 -18.91 -5.29 -13.11
CA TYR A 220 -19.15 -4.34 -12.01
C TYR A 220 -20.62 -4.32 -11.60
N THR A 221 -21.54 -4.11 -12.55
CA THR A 221 -22.98 -4.00 -12.26
C THR A 221 -23.53 -5.26 -11.61
N LEU A 222 -23.18 -6.45 -12.14
CA LEU A 222 -23.58 -7.74 -11.58
C LEU A 222 -23.05 -7.96 -10.16
N ALA A 223 -21.84 -7.49 -9.85
CA ALA A 223 -21.31 -7.53 -8.49
C ALA A 223 -22.05 -6.57 -7.54
N GLN A 224 -22.54 -5.42 -8.01
CA GLN A 224 -23.27 -4.48 -7.14
C GLN A 224 -24.67 -4.97 -6.74
N LEU A 225 -25.32 -5.84 -7.53
CA LEU A 225 -26.65 -6.39 -7.23
C LEU A 225 -26.76 -7.04 -5.83
N PRO A 226 -25.91 -8.01 -5.44
CA PRO A 226 -25.95 -8.57 -4.09
C PRO A 226 -25.61 -7.54 -3.00
N CYS A 227 -24.77 -6.54 -3.27
CA CYS A 227 -24.51 -5.47 -2.29
C CYS A 227 -25.75 -4.62 -2.03
N ALA A 228 -26.47 -4.21 -3.08
CA ALA A 228 -27.72 -3.47 -2.96
C ALA A 228 -28.79 -4.29 -2.22
N SER A 229 -28.93 -5.58 -2.56
CA SER A 229 -29.84 -6.51 -1.89
C SER A 229 -29.54 -6.65 -0.38
N MET A 230 -28.28 -6.86 0.01
CA MET A 230 -27.89 -6.94 1.42
C MET A 230 -28.12 -5.61 2.15
N ALA A 231 -27.80 -4.47 1.52
CA ALA A 231 -28.02 -3.15 2.11
C ALA A 231 -29.50 -2.86 2.37
N LEU A 232 -30.39 -3.19 1.43
CA LEU A 232 -31.84 -3.02 1.61
C LEU A 232 -32.38 -3.92 2.73
N GLN A 233 -31.93 -5.17 2.82
CA GLN A 233 -32.31 -6.07 3.91
C GLN A 233 -31.80 -5.56 5.27
N ILE A 234 -30.56 -5.08 5.36
CA ILE A 234 -30.02 -4.47 6.59
C ILE A 234 -30.83 -3.22 7.00
N ILE A 235 -31.21 -2.37 6.04
CA ILE A 235 -32.03 -1.17 6.32
C ILE A 235 -33.42 -1.56 6.84
N TRP A 236 -34.09 -2.50 6.18
CA TRP A 236 -35.39 -3.01 6.62
C TRP A 236 -35.35 -3.61 8.03
N GLU A 237 -34.35 -4.47 8.26
CA GLU A 237 -34.15 -5.15 9.53
C GLU A 237 -33.73 -4.20 10.66
N ALA A 238 -32.99 -3.12 10.36
CA ALA A 238 -32.73 -2.06 11.34
C ALA A 238 -33.99 -1.22 11.62
N ALA A 239 -34.72 -0.83 10.58
CA ALA A 239 -35.89 0.04 10.70
C ALA A 239 -37.05 -0.61 11.48
N ARG A 240 -37.22 -1.94 11.41
CA ARG A 240 -38.26 -2.65 12.18
C ARG A 240 -37.96 -2.86 13.67
N HIS A 241 -36.80 -2.40 14.15
CA HIS A 241 -36.40 -2.43 15.58
C HIS A 241 -36.21 -1.02 16.17
N LEU A 242 -36.56 0.03 15.42
CA LEU A 242 -36.65 1.42 15.89
C LEU A 242 -38.09 1.79 16.24
#